data_AF-A0A4R7K4H9-F1
#
_entry.id   AF-A0A4R7K4H9-F1
#
_cell.length_a   1.000
_cell.length_b   1.000
_cell.length_c   1.000
_cell.angle_alpha   90.00
_cell.angle_beta   90.00
_cell.angle_gamma   90.00
#
_symmetry.space_group_name_H-M   'P 1'
#
loop_
_entity.id
_entity.type
_entity.pdbx_description
1 polymer ?
#
loop_
_entity_poly.entity_id
_entity_poly.type
_entity_poly.pdbx_seq_one_letter_code
_entity_poly.pdbx_strand_id
1 'polypeptide(L)'
;MDYKTYLKTEIQRLLFIETGRDITLNIKGNPVLKKGEYPVFPDSIIGLAVKEEDGIPVNSIVDAMIHLIACDPSFKYNDDYKGFLKTIPGIESFIIMNIERDKKEKTKRAVIYATTLTALNPNREYRMNRIYLLMELYEKTGLKCVEDEILKSLRDLAEDYPSYGTPNYYLGQYYLEKDMDSAKLYLRKALNDPITYNEASKLLERIKRTEEYDSAVELVKSGRGMEALKILIPYIEDNPQGLDAIYYAAVAYRQIGNYEKALLYLNELLQYGERPEVYSEIGINLAALGDFSQAIEHFRRALKITPDDSGIICNIAVCHLNLGEIEEAKRAFSLATRINPKDEIAKEWLEKLKEV
;
A
#
# COMPACT_ATOMS: atom_id res chain seq x y z
N MET A 1 8.71 18.87 12.10
CA MET A 1 9.32 18.43 13.37
C MET A 1 9.91 17.06 13.14
N ASP A 2 11.20 16.85 13.40
CA ASP A 2 11.83 15.53 13.27
C ASP A 2 11.46 14.61 14.45
N TYR A 3 11.73 13.31 14.30
CA TYR A 3 11.37 12.29 15.30
C TYR A 3 12.07 12.51 16.66
N LYS A 4 13.33 12.95 16.64
CA LYS A 4 14.09 13.23 17.86
C LYS A 4 13.45 14.38 18.65
N THR A 5 13.08 15.45 17.97
CA THR A 5 12.38 16.61 18.55
C THR A 5 11.02 16.20 19.10
N TYR A 6 10.30 15.34 18.38
CA TYR A 6 9.03 14.78 18.84
C TYR A 6 9.16 14.02 20.17
N LEU A 7 10.21 13.22 20.36
CA LEU A 7 10.45 12.54 21.64
C LEU A 7 10.97 13.47 22.74
N LYS A 8 11.79 14.47 22.38
CA LYS A 8 12.37 15.42 23.35
C LYS A 8 11.32 16.19 24.14
N THR A 9 10.09 16.34 23.62
CA THR A 9 8.99 16.97 24.37
C THR A 9 8.70 16.27 25.71
N GLU A 10 8.95 14.96 25.79
CA GLU A 10 8.67 14.15 26.98
C GLU A 10 9.64 14.40 28.13
N ILE A 11 10.82 14.96 27.84
CA ILE A 11 11.86 15.23 28.83
C ILE A 11 12.07 16.74 29.06
N GLN A 12 11.21 17.61 28.52
CA GLN A 12 11.36 19.07 28.66
C GLN A 12 11.27 19.55 30.11
N ARG A 13 10.52 18.84 30.96
CA ARG A 13 10.33 19.19 32.38
C ARG A 13 11.21 18.35 33.32
N LEU A 14 12.17 17.61 32.79
CA LEU A 14 13.06 16.77 33.58
C LEU A 14 13.89 17.63 34.53
N LEU A 15 13.93 17.27 35.80
CA LEU A 15 14.82 17.87 36.79
C LEU A 15 16.03 16.97 36.99
N PHE A 16 17.12 17.56 37.47
CA PHE A 16 18.31 16.80 37.88
C PHE A 16 18.55 17.00 39.37
N ILE A 17 18.74 15.89 40.08
CA ILE A 17 19.18 15.87 41.48
C ILE A 17 20.66 15.54 41.53
N GLU A 18 21.39 16.17 42.45
CA GLU A 18 22.80 15.88 42.67
C GLU A 18 22.96 15.00 43.91
N THR A 19 23.75 13.95 43.78
CA THR A 19 24.14 13.09 44.91
C THR A 19 25.56 13.45 45.33
N GLY A 20 25.75 13.80 46.60
CA GLY A 20 27.06 14.20 47.13
C GLY A 20 28.02 13.03 47.41
N ARG A 21 27.52 11.78 47.37
CA ARG A 21 28.24 10.54 47.68
C ARG A 21 27.65 9.37 46.90
N ASP A 22 28.38 8.26 46.84
CA ASP A 22 27.88 6.99 46.34
C ASP A 22 26.71 6.48 47.22
N ILE A 23 25.65 5.99 46.60
CA ILE A 23 24.45 5.46 47.25
C ILE A 23 24.27 3.99 46.84
N THR A 24 24.45 3.08 47.79
CA THR A 24 24.17 1.65 47.60
C THR A 24 22.67 1.40 47.77
N LEU A 25 22.05 0.84 46.74
CA LEU A 25 20.63 0.51 46.76
C LEU A 25 20.38 -0.80 47.50
N ASN A 26 19.38 -0.82 48.38
CA ASN A 26 18.99 -2.00 49.13
C ASN A 26 18.08 -2.93 48.30
N ILE A 27 18.61 -3.43 47.19
CA ILE A 27 17.98 -4.45 46.34
C ILE A 27 19.01 -5.53 46.01
N LYS A 28 18.55 -6.67 45.48
CA LYS A 28 19.43 -7.78 45.08
C LYS A 28 20.58 -7.24 44.21
N GLY A 29 21.80 -7.66 44.51
CA GLY A 29 23.01 -7.22 43.79
C GLY A 29 23.62 -5.90 44.28
N ASN A 30 22.96 -5.20 45.22
CA ASN A 30 23.44 -3.95 45.82
C ASN A 30 24.01 -2.93 44.80
N PRO A 31 23.25 -2.57 43.74
CA PRO A 31 23.73 -1.64 42.74
C PRO A 31 24.01 -0.28 43.37
N VAL A 32 25.04 0.40 42.86
CA VAL A 32 25.54 1.66 43.43
C VAL A 32 25.28 2.78 42.44
N LEU A 33 24.48 3.77 42.86
CA LEU A 33 24.46 5.08 42.22
C LEU A 33 25.73 5.81 42.64
N LYS A 34 26.57 6.18 41.68
CA LYS A 34 27.79 6.95 41.93
C LYS A 34 27.46 8.39 42.30
N LYS A 35 28.39 9.09 42.94
CA LYS A 35 28.30 10.55 43.06
C LYS A 35 28.09 11.18 41.67
N GLY A 36 26.99 11.91 41.48
CA GLY A 36 26.65 12.50 40.19
C GLY A 36 25.25 13.12 40.12
N GLU A 37 24.90 13.58 38.91
CA GLU A 37 23.62 14.18 38.56
C GLU A 37 22.67 13.11 38.02
N TYR A 38 21.41 13.10 38.48
CA TYR A 38 20.43 12.09 38.11
C TYR A 38 19.08 12.69 37.73
N PRO A 39 18.46 12.22 36.64
CA PRO A 39 17.20 12.78 36.17
C PRO A 39 16.03 12.30 37.05
N VAL A 40 15.03 13.17 37.25
CA VAL A 40 13.78 12.86 37.94
C VAL A 40 12.63 13.67 37.32
N PHE A 41 11.44 13.08 37.22
CA PHE A 41 10.24 13.80 36.78
C PHE A 41 9.62 14.60 37.95
N PRO A 42 9.24 15.88 37.76
CA PRO A 42 8.65 16.71 38.81
C PRO A 42 7.46 16.06 39.51
N ASP A 43 6.56 15.43 38.74
CA ASP A 43 5.34 14.83 39.26
C ASP A 43 5.63 13.71 40.27
N SER A 44 6.75 13.02 40.11
CA SER A 44 7.19 11.97 41.04
C SER A 44 7.70 12.52 42.38
N ILE A 45 8.14 13.78 42.40
CA ILE A 45 8.58 14.48 43.61
C ILE A 45 7.38 15.11 44.33
N ILE A 46 6.46 15.72 43.58
CA ILE A 46 5.26 16.38 44.12
C ILE A 46 4.41 15.38 44.92
N GLY A 47 4.27 14.14 44.43
CA GLY A 47 3.51 13.09 45.13
C GLY A 47 4.08 12.69 46.50
N LEU A 48 5.38 12.88 46.73
CA LEU A 48 6.05 12.59 48.01
C LEU A 48 5.83 13.72 49.01
N ALA A 49 5.91 14.97 48.54
CA ALA A 49 5.64 16.15 49.34
C ALA A 49 4.20 16.17 49.91
N VAL A 50 3.25 15.56 49.18
CA VAL A 50 1.86 15.42 49.63
C VAL A 50 1.68 14.31 50.67
N LYS A 51 2.57 13.32 50.70
CA LYS A 51 2.49 12.14 51.59
C LYS A 51 3.40 12.21 52.82
N GLU A 52 4.17 13.29 52.97
CA GLU A 52 5.19 13.43 54.02
C GLU A 52 6.21 12.28 54.04
N GLU A 53 6.45 11.65 52.88
CA GLU A 53 7.43 10.58 52.73
C GLU A 53 8.82 11.18 52.42
N ASP A 54 9.81 10.81 53.23
CA ASP A 54 11.20 11.22 53.02
C ASP A 54 11.89 10.38 51.93
N GLY A 55 12.65 11.06 51.05
CA GLY A 55 13.54 10.43 50.07
C GLY A 55 12.91 10.23 48.69
N ILE A 56 13.75 10.22 47.66
CA ILE A 56 13.31 10.06 46.27
C ILE A 56 13.30 8.56 45.92
N PRO A 57 12.16 8.00 45.49
CA PRO A 57 12.06 6.62 45.07
C PRO A 57 13.03 6.32 43.92
N VAL A 58 13.79 5.24 44.06
CA VAL A 58 14.78 4.81 43.05
C VAL A 58 14.10 4.54 41.71
N ASN A 59 12.88 4.01 41.71
CA ASN A 59 12.11 3.77 40.49
C ASN A 59 11.80 5.07 39.73
N SER A 60 11.65 6.22 40.40
CA SER A 60 11.47 7.52 39.75
C SER A 60 12.73 7.97 39.02
N ILE A 61 13.91 7.73 39.61
CA ILE A 61 15.21 8.00 38.97
C ILE A 61 15.41 7.06 37.77
N VAL A 62 15.15 5.76 37.96
CA VAL A 62 15.24 4.74 36.91
C VAL A 62 14.32 5.06 35.74
N ASP A 63 13.07 5.45 36.00
CA ASP A 63 12.11 5.82 34.95
C ASP A 63 12.59 7.04 34.15
N ALA A 64 13.08 8.06 34.84
CA ALA A 64 13.61 9.26 34.22
C ALA A 64 14.90 9.00 33.40
N MET A 65 15.80 8.12 33.87
CA MET A 65 16.95 7.65 33.09
C MET A 65 16.49 6.95 31.80
N ILE A 66 15.49 6.05 31.91
CA ILE A 66 14.95 5.34 30.76
C ILE A 66 14.41 6.32 29.72
N HIS A 67 13.66 7.34 30.13
CA HIS A 67 13.13 8.34 29.20
C HIS A 67 14.24 9.17 28.57
N LEU A 68 15.25 9.57 29.35
CA LEU A 68 16.35 10.39 28.86
C LEU A 68 17.22 9.64 27.84
N ILE A 69 17.53 8.35 28.07
CA ILE A 69 18.28 7.51 27.14
C ILE A 69 17.59 7.44 25.77
N ALA A 70 16.27 7.26 25.76
CA ALA A 70 15.50 7.16 24.53
C ALA A 70 15.29 8.51 23.83
N CYS A 71 14.97 9.56 24.59
CA CYS A 71 14.59 10.86 24.02
C CYS A 71 15.79 11.74 23.65
N ASP A 72 16.95 11.56 24.29
CA ASP A 72 18.18 12.26 23.93
C ASP A 72 19.40 11.33 23.93
N PRO A 73 19.60 10.52 22.87
CA PRO A 73 20.73 9.59 22.78
C PRO A 73 22.11 10.26 22.90
N SER A 74 22.20 11.56 22.64
CA SER A 74 23.41 12.37 22.74
C SER A 74 23.70 12.94 24.13
N PHE A 75 22.85 12.65 25.13
CA PHE A 75 23.03 13.18 26.48
C PHE A 75 24.30 12.63 27.16
N LYS A 76 25.07 13.52 27.81
CA LYS A 76 26.44 13.26 28.31
C LYS A 76 26.59 12.06 29.25
N TYR A 77 25.57 11.71 30.03
CA TYR A 77 25.63 10.61 31.00
C TYR A 77 24.90 9.33 30.54
N ASN A 78 24.49 9.23 29.27
CA ASN A 78 23.74 8.07 28.80
C ASN A 78 24.49 6.75 28.96
N ASP A 79 25.80 6.73 28.75
CA ASP A 79 26.59 5.51 28.93
C ASP A 79 26.66 5.09 30.39
N ASP A 80 26.85 6.04 31.31
CA ASP A 80 26.81 5.80 32.75
C ASP A 80 25.44 5.28 33.20
N TYR A 81 24.36 5.88 32.70
CA TYR A 81 23.00 5.44 33.01
C TYR A 81 22.71 4.05 32.47
N LYS A 82 23.08 3.75 31.22
CA LYS A 82 22.96 2.39 30.66
C LYS A 82 23.76 1.38 31.47
N GLY A 83 24.98 1.75 31.89
CA GLY A 83 25.83 0.92 32.75
C GLY A 83 25.16 0.62 34.09
N PHE A 84 24.66 1.65 34.77
CA PHE A 84 23.93 1.51 36.03
C PHE A 84 22.66 0.66 35.87
N LEU A 85 21.81 0.95 34.87
CA LEU A 85 20.59 0.19 34.63
C LEU A 85 20.85 -1.31 34.44
N LYS A 86 21.94 -1.69 33.75
CA LYS A 86 22.34 -3.10 33.58
C LYS A 86 22.74 -3.79 34.88
N THR A 87 23.10 -3.05 35.93
CA THR A 87 23.39 -3.64 37.25
C THR A 87 22.15 -3.96 38.06
N ILE A 88 20.98 -3.43 37.68
CA ILE A 88 19.71 -3.64 38.40
C ILE A 88 19.11 -4.99 37.97
N PRO A 89 18.95 -5.97 38.89
CA PRO A 89 18.32 -7.23 38.53
C PRO A 89 16.85 -7.03 38.13
N GLY A 90 16.45 -7.63 37.01
CA GLY A 90 15.07 -7.54 36.51
C GLY A 90 14.75 -6.23 35.79
N ILE A 91 15.75 -5.41 35.44
CA ILE A 91 15.52 -4.16 34.72
C ILE A 91 14.79 -4.36 33.37
N GLU A 92 15.13 -5.42 32.63
CA GLU A 92 14.45 -5.76 31.37
C GLU A 92 12.97 -6.09 31.62
N SER A 93 12.68 -6.91 32.63
CA SER A 93 11.31 -7.24 33.03
C SER A 93 10.52 -6.00 33.46
N PHE A 94 11.16 -5.08 34.18
CA PHE A 94 10.55 -3.80 34.54
C PHE A 94 10.19 -2.99 33.28
N ILE A 95 11.12 -2.86 32.32
CA ILE A 95 10.86 -2.12 31.08
C ILE A 95 9.74 -2.78 30.27
N ILE A 96 9.78 -4.11 30.09
CA ILE A 96 8.76 -4.89 29.37
C ILE A 96 7.38 -4.73 30.02
N MET A 97 7.28 -4.81 31.35
CA MET A 97 6.03 -4.61 32.06
C MET A 97 5.45 -3.21 31.82
N ASN A 98 6.30 -2.18 31.76
CA ASN A 98 5.84 -0.82 31.45
C ASN A 98 5.43 -0.67 29.97
N ILE A 99 6.12 -1.33 29.02
CA ILE A 99 5.67 -1.42 27.62
C ILE A 99 4.27 -2.02 27.56
N GLU A 100 4.06 -3.17 28.20
CA GLU A 100 2.79 -3.89 28.19
C GLU A 100 1.66 -3.08 28.82
N ARG A 101 1.93 -2.35 29.90
CA ARG A 101 0.96 -1.42 30.52
C ARG A 101 0.58 -0.28 29.59
N ASP A 102 1.57 0.31 28.92
CA ASP A 102 1.40 1.60 28.23
C ASP A 102 1.08 1.43 26.73
N LYS A 103 1.27 0.25 26.11
CA LYS A 103 1.17 0.05 24.65
C LYS A 103 -0.15 0.50 24.02
N LYS A 104 -1.26 0.38 24.74
CA LYS A 104 -2.60 0.77 24.23
C LYS A 104 -2.90 2.25 24.42
N GLU A 105 -2.85 2.74 25.66
CA GLU A 105 -3.32 4.10 26.01
C GLU A 105 -2.22 5.16 25.90
N LYS A 106 -0.97 4.78 26.12
CA LYS A 106 0.20 5.67 26.17
C LYS A 106 1.29 5.17 25.23
N THR A 107 0.90 4.90 23.97
CA THR A 107 1.77 4.25 22.97
C THR A 107 3.11 4.98 22.79
N LYS A 108 3.14 6.32 22.81
CA LYS A 108 4.40 7.10 22.76
C LYS A 108 5.35 6.73 23.91
N ARG A 109 4.82 6.57 25.14
CA ARG A 109 5.61 6.16 26.30
C ARG A 109 6.09 4.72 26.18
N ALA A 110 5.25 3.82 25.66
CA ALA A 110 5.67 2.44 25.35
C ALA A 110 6.83 2.40 24.33
N VAL A 111 6.79 3.25 23.29
CA VAL A 111 7.89 3.42 22.33
C VAL A 111 9.17 3.87 23.03
N ILE A 112 9.11 4.81 23.98
CA ILE A 112 10.28 5.27 24.75
C ILE A 112 10.90 4.12 25.56
N TYR A 113 10.08 3.35 26.27
CA TYR A 113 10.55 2.15 26.98
C TYR A 113 11.21 1.14 26.02
N ALA A 114 10.58 0.87 24.87
CA ALA A 114 11.12 -0.05 23.88
C ALA A 114 12.43 0.46 23.26
N THR A 115 12.57 1.76 23.01
CA THR A 115 13.81 2.38 22.53
C THR A 115 14.94 2.15 23.53
N THR A 116 14.71 2.40 24.82
CA THR A 116 15.74 2.13 25.84
C THR A 116 16.03 0.65 25.99
N LEU A 117 15.02 -0.22 25.91
CA LEU A 117 15.25 -1.67 25.91
C LEU A 117 16.21 -2.10 24.79
N THR A 118 16.00 -1.58 23.57
CA THR A 118 16.90 -1.85 22.45
C THR A 118 18.30 -1.27 22.63
N ALA A 119 18.43 -0.16 23.36
CA ALA A 119 19.74 0.43 23.68
C ALA A 119 20.52 -0.36 24.75
N LEU A 120 19.81 -1.01 25.68
CA LEU A 120 20.42 -1.85 26.71
C LEU A 120 20.81 -3.23 26.14
N ASN A 121 19.92 -3.82 25.35
CA ASN A 121 20.05 -5.16 24.78
C ASN A 121 19.68 -5.12 23.28
N PRO A 122 20.65 -4.84 22.39
CA PRO A 122 20.40 -4.78 20.96
C PRO A 122 20.28 -6.18 20.37
N ASN A 123 19.04 -6.65 20.20
CA ASN A 123 18.71 -7.85 19.42
C ASN A 123 17.61 -7.55 18.40
N ARG A 124 17.43 -8.44 17.42
CA ARG A 124 16.47 -8.23 16.33
C ARG A 124 15.02 -8.24 16.82
N GLU A 125 14.70 -9.05 17.83
CA GLU A 125 13.35 -9.20 18.37
C GLU A 125 12.87 -7.91 19.04
N TYR A 126 13.69 -7.29 19.90
CA TYR A 126 13.36 -6.02 20.55
C TYR A 126 13.29 -4.87 19.56
N ARG A 127 14.17 -4.85 18.55
CA ARG A 127 14.11 -3.85 17.48
C ARG A 127 12.81 -3.99 16.67
N MET A 128 12.40 -5.21 16.33
CA MET A 128 11.13 -5.42 15.63
C MET A 128 9.93 -5.04 16.51
N ASN A 129 9.92 -5.42 17.79
CA ASN A 129 8.85 -5.04 18.72
C ASN A 129 8.72 -3.52 18.87
N ARG A 130 9.86 -2.80 18.87
CA ARG A 130 9.85 -1.33 18.83
C ARG A 130 9.20 -0.81 17.54
N ILE A 131 9.49 -1.42 16.39
CA ILE A 131 8.88 -1.05 15.11
C ILE A 131 7.36 -1.28 15.13
N TYR A 132 6.87 -2.37 15.70
CA TYR A 132 5.43 -2.58 15.87
C TYR A 132 4.76 -1.50 16.72
N LEU A 133 5.40 -1.06 17.81
CA LEU A 133 4.88 0.05 18.61
C LEU A 133 4.91 1.38 17.85
N LEU A 134 5.91 1.60 16.99
CA LEU A 134 5.95 2.76 16.11
C LEU A 134 4.83 2.72 15.06
N MET A 135 4.55 1.56 14.46
CA MET A 135 3.43 1.37 13.53
C MET A 135 2.09 1.68 14.19
N GLU A 136 1.84 1.16 15.40
CA GLU A 136 0.66 1.49 16.21
C GLU A 136 0.58 2.99 16.54
N LEU A 137 1.73 3.62 16.87
CA LEU A 137 1.78 5.05 17.14
C LEU A 137 1.46 5.87 15.87
N TYR A 138 1.95 5.44 14.71
CA TYR A 138 1.66 6.07 13.44
C TYR A 138 0.18 5.94 13.09
N GLU A 139 -0.42 4.77 13.27
CA GLU A 139 -1.87 4.56 13.05
C GLU A 139 -2.72 5.53 13.89
N LYS A 140 -2.34 5.75 15.15
CA LYS A 140 -3.05 6.68 16.06
C LYS A 140 -2.84 8.16 15.76
N THR A 141 -1.72 8.53 15.15
CA THR A 141 -1.28 9.93 15.09
C THR A 141 -1.15 10.50 13.68
N GLY A 142 -0.97 9.65 12.66
CA GLY A 142 -0.70 10.03 11.27
C GLY A 142 0.59 10.85 11.09
N LEU A 143 1.49 10.87 12.09
CA LEU A 143 2.64 11.77 12.09
C LEU A 143 3.72 11.27 11.12
N LYS A 144 4.04 12.11 10.12
CA LYS A 144 5.08 11.83 9.12
C LYS A 144 6.45 11.49 9.72
N CYS A 145 6.85 12.18 10.80
CA CYS A 145 8.12 11.88 11.46
C CYS A 145 8.18 10.49 12.11
N VAL A 146 7.03 9.92 12.51
CA VAL A 146 6.95 8.55 13.02
C VAL A 146 7.06 7.56 11.86
N GLU A 147 6.38 7.83 10.75
CA GLU A 147 6.52 7.05 9.50
C GLU A 147 7.98 6.97 9.04
N ASP A 148 8.68 8.11 9.01
CA ASP A 148 10.08 8.18 8.59
C ASP A 148 11.00 7.37 9.51
N GLU A 149 10.74 7.38 10.82
CA GLU A 149 11.46 6.56 11.80
C GLU A 149 11.18 5.05 11.64
N ILE A 150 9.93 4.66 11.32
CA ILE A 150 9.59 3.26 11.00
C ILE A 150 10.42 2.78 9.81
N LEU A 151 10.43 3.56 8.72
CA LEU A 151 11.15 3.20 7.49
C LEU A 151 12.66 3.09 7.73
N LYS A 152 13.23 4.05 8.48
CA LYS A 152 14.63 3.99 8.88
C LYS A 152 14.90 2.74 9.71
N SER A 153 14.12 2.51 10.77
CA SER A 153 14.29 1.35 11.65
C SER A 153 14.14 0.01 10.91
N LEU A 154 13.22 -0.10 9.95
CA LEU A 154 13.07 -1.30 9.10
C LEU A 154 14.30 -1.53 8.22
N ARG A 155 14.83 -0.47 7.59
CA ARG A 155 16.03 -0.56 6.73
C ARG A 155 17.26 -0.95 7.54
N ASP A 156 17.51 -0.27 8.66
CA ASP A 156 18.61 -0.56 9.56
C ASP A 156 18.54 -2.02 10.04
N LEU A 157 17.33 -2.51 10.38
CA LEU A 157 17.13 -3.89 10.83
C LEU A 157 17.31 -4.93 9.71
N ALA A 158 16.88 -4.60 8.49
CA ALA A 158 17.08 -5.45 7.31
C ALA A 158 18.57 -5.55 6.92
N GLU A 159 19.33 -4.48 7.10
CA GLU A 159 20.77 -4.43 6.83
C GLU A 159 21.56 -5.24 7.86
N ASP A 160 21.25 -5.05 9.15
CA ASP A 160 21.93 -5.77 10.24
C ASP A 160 21.62 -7.28 10.24
N TYR A 161 20.44 -7.69 9.75
CA TYR A 161 20.00 -9.09 9.74
C TYR A 161 19.42 -9.50 8.36
N PRO A 162 20.26 -9.75 7.35
CA PRO A 162 19.79 -10.04 5.98
C PRO A 162 18.92 -11.30 5.83
N SER A 163 19.04 -12.27 6.75
CA SER A 163 18.21 -13.48 6.77
C SER A 163 16.88 -13.29 7.49
N TYR A 164 16.65 -12.13 8.11
CA TYR A 164 15.41 -11.82 8.79
C TYR A 164 14.48 -11.11 7.81
N GLY A 165 13.42 -11.79 7.37
CA GLY A 165 12.59 -11.36 6.25
C GLY A 165 11.50 -10.36 6.65
N THR A 166 11.10 -10.33 7.93
CA THR A 166 10.02 -9.46 8.43
C THR A 166 10.22 -7.97 8.08
N PRO A 167 11.40 -7.35 8.27
CA PRO A 167 11.56 -5.94 7.93
C PRO A 167 11.42 -5.67 6.43
N ASN A 168 11.97 -6.56 5.59
CA ASN A 168 11.82 -6.48 4.14
C ASN A 168 10.37 -6.71 3.71
N TYR A 169 9.62 -7.57 4.39
CA TYR A 169 8.20 -7.77 4.09
C TYR A 169 7.40 -6.48 4.31
N TYR A 170 7.57 -5.80 5.45
CA TYR A 170 6.88 -4.54 5.73
C TYR A 170 7.33 -3.40 4.81
N LEU A 171 8.62 -3.33 4.45
CA LEU A 171 9.10 -2.39 3.42
C LEU A 171 8.44 -2.68 2.07
N GLY A 172 8.34 -3.96 1.69
CA GLY A 172 7.66 -4.40 0.48
C GLY A 172 6.20 -3.94 0.43
N GLN A 173 5.45 -4.16 1.50
CA GLN A 173 4.07 -3.69 1.64
C GLN A 173 3.95 -2.18 1.53
N TYR A 174 4.84 -1.43 2.20
CA TYR A 174 4.85 0.03 2.19
C TYR A 174 4.97 0.61 0.78
N TYR A 175 5.78 -0.03 -0.08
CA TYR A 175 6.05 0.47 -1.42
C TYR A 175 5.03 0.03 -2.48
N LEU A 176 4.07 -0.86 -2.17
CA LEU A 176 3.11 -1.39 -3.15
C LEU A 176 2.37 -0.31 -3.94
N GLU A 177 2.01 0.80 -3.28
CA GLU A 177 1.26 1.92 -3.89
C GLU A 177 2.14 3.12 -4.24
N LYS A 178 3.46 3.04 -4.01
CA LYS A 178 4.39 4.17 -4.13
C LYS A 178 5.45 3.96 -5.19
N ASP A 179 6.07 2.79 -5.18
CA ASP A 179 7.13 2.42 -6.11
C ASP A 179 7.17 0.89 -6.25
N MET A 180 6.61 0.41 -7.37
CA MET A 180 6.40 -1.01 -7.62
C MET A 180 7.73 -1.78 -7.67
N ASP A 181 8.81 -1.15 -8.14
CA ASP A 181 10.12 -1.79 -8.23
C ASP A 181 10.77 -1.97 -6.85
N SER A 182 10.70 -0.95 -5.99
CA SER A 182 11.10 -1.09 -4.59
C SER A 182 10.26 -2.16 -3.87
N ALA A 183 8.95 -2.19 -4.08
CA ALA A 183 8.08 -3.19 -3.48
C ALA A 183 8.52 -4.61 -3.87
N LYS A 184 8.72 -4.88 -5.18
CA LYS A 184 9.22 -6.17 -5.68
C LYS A 184 10.61 -6.51 -5.11
N LEU A 185 11.52 -5.54 -5.03
CA LEU A 185 12.86 -5.73 -4.47
C LEU A 185 12.79 -6.21 -3.02
N TYR A 186 12.04 -5.52 -2.16
CA TYR A 186 11.92 -5.87 -0.75
C TYR A 186 11.14 -7.17 -0.53
N LEU A 187 10.05 -7.41 -1.27
CA LEU A 187 9.31 -8.67 -1.18
C LEU A 187 10.18 -9.88 -1.59
N ARG A 188 11.03 -9.74 -2.61
CA ARG A 188 12.00 -10.79 -2.98
C ARG A 188 13.00 -11.07 -1.86
N LYS A 189 13.51 -10.03 -1.20
CA LYS A 189 14.39 -10.20 -0.03
C LYS A 189 13.66 -10.93 1.12
N ALA A 190 12.37 -10.67 1.30
CA ALA A 190 11.55 -11.34 2.31
C ALA A 190 11.33 -12.84 2.05
N LEU A 191 11.60 -13.36 0.85
CA LEU A 191 11.55 -14.80 0.56
C LEU A 191 12.68 -15.60 1.22
N ASN A 192 13.73 -14.94 1.72
CA ASN A 192 14.84 -15.63 2.38
C ASN A 192 14.51 -16.13 3.80
N ASP A 193 13.32 -15.82 4.31
CA ASP A 193 12.85 -16.19 5.65
C ASP A 193 11.57 -17.04 5.54
N PRO A 194 11.57 -18.28 6.08
CA PRO A 194 10.38 -19.14 6.07
C PRO A 194 9.13 -18.50 6.69
N ILE A 195 9.29 -17.58 7.65
CA ILE A 195 8.16 -16.90 8.31
C ILE A 195 7.43 -16.00 7.32
N THR A 196 8.16 -15.29 6.45
CA THR A 196 7.58 -14.34 5.48
C THR A 196 7.43 -14.90 4.07
N TYR A 197 8.00 -16.08 3.78
CA TYR A 197 8.02 -16.67 2.45
C TYR A 197 6.62 -16.73 1.81
N ASN A 198 5.65 -17.32 2.51
CA ASN A 198 4.31 -17.53 1.95
C ASN A 198 3.60 -16.22 1.65
N GLU A 199 3.63 -15.26 2.58
CA GLU A 199 2.93 -13.97 2.39
C GLU A 199 3.63 -13.10 1.34
N ALA A 200 4.96 -13.07 1.33
CA ALA A 200 5.71 -12.36 0.30
C ALA A 200 5.49 -12.98 -1.10
N SER A 201 5.46 -14.32 -1.20
CA SER A 201 5.19 -15.02 -2.46
C SER A 201 3.79 -14.72 -3.00
N LYS A 202 2.76 -14.73 -2.15
CA LYS A 202 1.40 -14.35 -2.55
C LYS A 202 1.32 -12.93 -3.09
N LEU A 203 1.98 -11.97 -2.42
CA LEU A 203 2.01 -10.58 -2.89
C LEU A 203 2.73 -10.45 -4.24
N LEU A 204 3.88 -11.13 -4.40
CA LEU A 204 4.61 -11.15 -5.68
C LEU A 204 3.82 -11.80 -6.81
N GLU A 205 3.08 -12.87 -6.52
CA GLU A 205 2.20 -13.50 -7.50
C GLU A 205 1.05 -12.57 -7.91
N ARG A 206 0.43 -11.89 -6.94
CA ARG A 206 -0.61 -10.89 -7.23
C ARG A 206 -0.09 -9.76 -8.12
N ILE A 207 1.09 -9.22 -7.80
CA ILE A 207 1.75 -8.19 -8.61
C ILE A 207 1.96 -8.70 -10.03
N LYS A 208 2.54 -9.90 -10.17
CA LYS A 208 2.83 -10.50 -11.46
C LYS A 208 1.55 -10.67 -12.29
N ARG A 209 0.47 -11.16 -11.70
CA ARG A 209 -0.83 -11.32 -12.37
C ARG A 209 -1.39 -10.00 -12.86
N THR A 210 -1.27 -8.93 -12.07
CA THR A 210 -1.69 -7.57 -12.50
C THR A 210 -0.83 -7.07 -13.66
N GLU A 211 0.50 -7.20 -13.58
CA GLU A 211 1.41 -6.80 -14.68
C GLU A 211 1.14 -7.60 -15.97
N GLU A 212 0.87 -8.91 -15.85
CA GLU A 212 0.50 -9.76 -16.99
C GLU A 212 -0.83 -9.32 -17.61
N TYR A 213 -1.84 -9.00 -16.80
CA TYR A 213 -3.11 -8.45 -17.29
C TYR A 213 -2.92 -7.12 -18.03
N ASP A 214 -2.17 -6.18 -17.45
CA ASP A 214 -1.91 -4.87 -18.09
C ASP A 214 -1.17 -5.05 -19.42
N SER A 215 -0.19 -5.97 -19.47
CA SER A 215 0.49 -6.34 -20.71
C SER A 215 -0.47 -6.95 -21.72
N ALA A 216 -1.44 -7.76 -21.30
CA ALA A 216 -2.41 -8.36 -22.19
C ALA A 216 -3.36 -7.31 -22.80
N VAL A 217 -3.78 -6.32 -22.01
CA VAL A 217 -4.57 -5.19 -22.49
C VAL A 217 -3.81 -4.39 -23.56
N GLU A 218 -2.51 -4.16 -23.38
CA GLU A 218 -1.68 -3.47 -24.37
C GLU A 218 -1.49 -4.30 -25.66
N LEU A 219 -1.38 -5.63 -25.53
CA LEU A 219 -1.38 -6.54 -26.68
C LEU A 219 -2.70 -6.44 -27.47
N VAL A 220 -3.84 -6.33 -26.79
CA VAL A 220 -5.14 -6.08 -27.47
C VAL A 220 -5.11 -4.72 -28.17
N LYS A 221 -4.69 -3.64 -27.51
CA LYS A 221 -4.65 -2.30 -28.13
C LYS A 221 -3.75 -2.24 -29.37
N SER A 222 -2.68 -3.02 -29.39
CA SER A 222 -1.76 -3.14 -30.53
C SER A 222 -2.19 -4.16 -31.60
N GLY A 223 -3.39 -4.74 -31.49
CA GLY A 223 -3.93 -5.68 -32.47
C GLY A 223 -3.37 -7.10 -32.38
N ARG A 224 -2.58 -7.42 -31.34
CA ARG A 224 -1.93 -8.71 -31.12
C ARG A 224 -2.83 -9.66 -30.32
N GLY A 225 -4.06 -9.86 -30.80
CA GLY A 225 -5.09 -10.61 -30.08
C GLY A 225 -4.70 -12.05 -29.71
N MET A 226 -3.98 -12.77 -30.57
CA MET A 226 -3.55 -14.15 -30.26
C MET A 226 -2.60 -14.22 -29.06
N GLU A 227 -1.73 -13.23 -28.90
CA GLU A 227 -0.79 -13.17 -27.77
C GLU A 227 -1.50 -12.73 -26.49
N ALA A 228 -2.43 -11.77 -26.60
CA ALA A 228 -3.27 -11.36 -25.48
C ALA A 228 -4.08 -12.53 -24.93
N LEU A 229 -4.69 -13.36 -25.79
CA LEU A 229 -5.49 -14.52 -25.37
C LEU A 229 -4.70 -15.56 -24.58
N LYS A 230 -3.40 -15.73 -24.86
CA LYS A 230 -2.53 -16.65 -24.08
C LYS A 230 -2.41 -16.23 -22.62
N ILE A 231 -2.62 -14.95 -22.33
CA ILE A 231 -2.56 -14.39 -20.97
C ILE A 231 -3.98 -14.26 -20.39
N LEU A 232 -4.94 -13.73 -21.16
CA LEU A 232 -6.29 -13.46 -20.68
C LEU A 232 -7.08 -14.72 -20.34
N ILE A 233 -6.93 -15.82 -21.11
CA ILE A 233 -7.72 -17.03 -20.85
C ILE A 233 -7.36 -17.67 -19.49
N PRO A 234 -6.10 -17.96 -19.17
CA PRO A 234 -5.74 -18.42 -17.81
C PRO A 234 -6.15 -17.41 -16.72
N TYR A 235 -6.02 -16.11 -16.99
CA TYR A 235 -6.40 -15.08 -16.03
C TYR A 235 -7.90 -15.10 -15.69
N ILE A 236 -8.76 -15.32 -16.69
CA ILE A 236 -10.22 -15.44 -16.52
C ILE A 236 -10.58 -16.74 -15.80
N GLU A 237 -9.92 -17.86 -16.11
CA GLU A 237 -10.15 -19.14 -15.42
C GLU A 237 -9.88 -19.01 -13.91
N ASP A 238 -8.85 -18.27 -13.54
CA ASP A 238 -8.52 -17.98 -12.13
C ASP A 238 -9.43 -16.91 -11.50
N ASN A 239 -9.96 -15.98 -12.31
CA ASN A 239 -10.76 -14.84 -11.86
C ASN A 239 -12.04 -14.70 -12.69
N PRO A 240 -13.03 -15.59 -12.53
CA PRO A 240 -14.21 -15.64 -13.39
C PRO A 240 -15.12 -14.40 -13.28
N GLN A 241 -14.90 -13.54 -12.27
CA GLN A 241 -15.62 -12.29 -12.09
C GLN A 241 -14.93 -11.08 -12.73
N GLY A 242 -13.79 -11.28 -13.40
CA GLY A 242 -13.03 -10.23 -14.08
C GLY A 242 -13.70 -9.79 -15.39
N LEU A 243 -14.79 -9.04 -15.31
CA LEU A 243 -15.60 -8.63 -16.48
C LEU A 243 -14.79 -7.90 -17.55
N ASP A 244 -13.83 -7.06 -17.16
CA ASP A 244 -12.99 -6.35 -18.13
C ASP A 244 -12.02 -7.31 -18.84
N ALA A 245 -11.49 -8.33 -18.16
CA ALA A 245 -10.66 -9.36 -18.80
C ALA A 245 -11.45 -10.17 -19.83
N ILE A 246 -12.69 -10.53 -19.50
CA ILE A 246 -13.65 -11.18 -20.41
C ILE A 246 -13.90 -10.29 -21.64
N TYR A 247 -14.09 -8.98 -21.44
CA TYR A 247 -14.26 -8.03 -22.54
C TYR A 247 -13.03 -7.96 -23.45
N TYR A 248 -11.83 -7.79 -22.88
CA TYR A 248 -10.59 -7.78 -23.67
C TYR A 248 -10.34 -9.11 -24.39
N ALA A 249 -10.73 -10.24 -23.80
CA ALA A 249 -10.65 -11.54 -24.47
C ALA A 249 -11.59 -11.59 -25.68
N ALA A 250 -12.81 -11.06 -25.57
CA ALA A 250 -13.72 -10.96 -26.71
C ALA A 250 -13.16 -10.07 -27.83
N VAL A 251 -12.61 -8.90 -27.50
CA VAL A 251 -11.94 -8.02 -28.47
C VAL A 251 -10.76 -8.74 -29.13
N ALA A 252 -9.97 -9.50 -28.35
CA ALA A 252 -8.86 -10.27 -28.88
C ALA A 252 -9.32 -11.41 -29.80
N TYR A 253 -10.44 -12.09 -29.50
CA TYR A 253 -11.05 -13.08 -30.39
C TYR A 253 -11.52 -12.44 -31.71
N ARG A 254 -12.11 -11.24 -31.65
CA ARG A 254 -12.46 -10.46 -32.86
C ARG A 254 -11.24 -10.16 -33.71
N GLN A 255 -10.13 -9.73 -33.10
CA GLN A 255 -8.89 -9.38 -33.82
C GLN A 255 -8.28 -10.57 -34.59
N ILE A 256 -8.50 -11.79 -34.11
CA ILE A 256 -8.05 -13.01 -34.79
C ILE A 256 -9.12 -13.60 -35.73
N GLY A 257 -10.23 -12.89 -35.95
CA GLY A 257 -11.32 -13.29 -36.84
C GLY A 257 -12.24 -14.37 -36.29
N ASN A 258 -12.18 -14.68 -34.98
CA ASN A 258 -13.07 -15.65 -34.35
C ASN A 258 -14.27 -14.93 -33.72
N TYR A 259 -15.17 -14.46 -34.58
CA TYR A 259 -16.31 -13.64 -34.19
C TYR A 259 -17.33 -14.40 -33.34
N GLU A 260 -17.50 -15.70 -33.58
CA GLU A 260 -18.43 -16.55 -32.83
C GLU A 260 -18.02 -16.69 -31.36
N LYS A 261 -16.72 -16.91 -31.09
CA LYS A 261 -16.22 -16.91 -29.72
C LYS A 261 -16.32 -15.52 -29.10
N ALA A 262 -15.98 -14.46 -29.83
CA ALA A 262 -16.13 -13.11 -29.32
C ALA A 262 -17.57 -12.84 -28.85
N LEU A 263 -18.57 -13.21 -29.66
CA LEU A 263 -19.99 -13.09 -29.31
C LEU A 263 -20.38 -13.94 -28.09
N LEU A 264 -19.81 -15.12 -27.91
CA LEU A 264 -20.04 -15.94 -26.70
C LEU A 264 -19.64 -15.17 -25.43
N TYR A 265 -18.41 -14.66 -25.38
CA TYR A 265 -17.90 -13.90 -24.23
C TYR A 265 -18.67 -12.58 -24.02
N LEU A 266 -19.04 -11.89 -25.10
CA LEU A 266 -19.80 -10.63 -24.99
C LEU A 266 -21.24 -10.86 -24.50
N ASN A 267 -21.90 -11.93 -24.94
CA ASN A 267 -23.24 -12.27 -24.46
C ASN A 267 -23.23 -12.70 -22.99
N GLU A 268 -22.16 -13.35 -22.54
CA GLU A 268 -21.95 -13.61 -21.11
C GLU A 268 -21.87 -12.30 -20.32
N LEU A 269 -21.12 -11.30 -20.80
CA LEU A 269 -21.00 -9.99 -20.13
C LEU A 269 -22.34 -9.29 -19.95
N LEU A 270 -23.25 -9.40 -20.92
CA LEU A 270 -24.58 -8.79 -20.83
C LEU A 270 -25.44 -9.36 -19.69
N GLN A 271 -25.11 -10.54 -19.16
CA GLN A 271 -25.80 -11.11 -17.99
C GLN A 271 -25.50 -10.32 -16.70
N TYR A 272 -24.37 -9.60 -16.67
CA TYR A 272 -23.91 -8.83 -15.51
C TYR A 272 -24.28 -7.34 -15.57
N GLY A 273 -24.83 -6.87 -16.69
CA GLY A 273 -25.31 -5.50 -16.86
C GLY A 273 -25.15 -4.98 -18.29
N GLU A 274 -25.94 -3.95 -18.60
CA GLU A 274 -25.86 -3.25 -19.88
C GLU A 274 -24.62 -2.34 -19.91
N ARG A 275 -23.74 -2.53 -20.91
CA ARG A 275 -22.54 -1.71 -21.14
C ARG A 275 -22.49 -1.26 -22.60
N PRO A 276 -22.32 0.03 -22.90
CA PRO A 276 -22.30 0.53 -24.28
C PRO A 276 -21.15 -0.08 -25.09
N GLU A 277 -19.98 -0.29 -24.46
CA GLU A 277 -18.82 -0.88 -25.14
C GLU A 277 -19.06 -2.34 -25.53
N VAL A 278 -19.80 -3.09 -24.71
CA VAL A 278 -20.17 -4.49 -25.00
C VAL A 278 -21.16 -4.56 -26.15
N TYR A 279 -22.20 -3.71 -26.14
CA TYR A 279 -23.15 -3.65 -27.25
C TYR A 279 -22.50 -3.21 -28.56
N SER A 280 -21.59 -2.24 -28.50
CA SER A 280 -20.81 -1.82 -29.66
C SER A 280 -19.96 -2.98 -30.21
N GLU A 281 -19.20 -3.68 -29.36
CA GLU A 281 -18.40 -4.81 -29.81
C GLU A 281 -19.24 -5.98 -30.34
N ILE A 282 -20.43 -6.27 -29.77
CA ILE A 282 -21.36 -7.25 -30.36
C ILE A 282 -21.76 -6.82 -31.77
N GLY A 283 -22.11 -5.55 -31.94
CA GLY A 283 -22.47 -5.00 -33.26
C GLY A 283 -21.35 -5.15 -34.28
N ILE A 284 -20.10 -4.89 -33.88
CA ILE A 284 -18.93 -5.04 -34.76
C ILE A 284 -18.75 -6.51 -35.19
N ASN A 285 -18.86 -7.45 -34.24
CA ASN A 285 -18.72 -8.87 -34.54
C ASN A 285 -19.86 -9.40 -35.43
N LEU A 286 -21.10 -8.97 -35.21
CA LEU A 286 -22.24 -9.31 -36.08
C LEU A 286 -22.09 -8.75 -37.49
N ALA A 287 -21.64 -7.50 -37.62
CA ALA A 287 -21.37 -6.88 -38.92
C ALA A 287 -20.25 -7.63 -39.67
N ALA A 288 -19.22 -8.11 -38.97
CA ALA A 288 -18.16 -8.92 -39.56
C ALA A 288 -18.63 -10.30 -40.04
N LEU A 289 -19.69 -10.84 -39.42
CA LEU A 289 -20.39 -12.06 -39.87
C LEU A 289 -21.43 -11.79 -40.98
N GLY A 290 -21.68 -10.53 -41.33
CA GLY A 290 -22.66 -10.13 -42.35
C GLY A 290 -24.07 -9.89 -41.83
N ASP A 291 -24.31 -10.04 -40.53
CA ASP A 291 -25.62 -9.82 -39.89
C ASP A 291 -25.86 -8.33 -39.58
N PHE A 292 -25.84 -7.49 -40.62
CA PHE A 292 -25.89 -6.03 -40.50
C PHE A 292 -27.16 -5.52 -39.80
N SER A 293 -28.31 -6.17 -40.01
CA SER A 293 -29.56 -5.76 -39.35
C SER A 293 -29.52 -5.93 -37.83
N GLN A 294 -28.97 -7.04 -37.33
CA GLN A 294 -28.80 -7.25 -35.90
C GLN A 294 -27.69 -6.36 -35.33
N ALA A 295 -26.61 -6.15 -36.09
CA ALA A 295 -25.55 -5.21 -35.71
C ALA A 295 -26.11 -3.81 -35.43
N ILE A 296 -26.99 -3.29 -36.29
CA ILE A 296 -27.66 -1.99 -36.11
C ILE A 296 -28.49 -1.98 -34.83
N GLU A 297 -29.20 -3.06 -34.50
CA GLU A 297 -29.98 -3.12 -33.25
C GLU A 297 -29.07 -2.98 -32.02
N HIS A 298 -27.95 -3.71 -31.99
CA HIS A 298 -26.98 -3.64 -30.89
C HIS A 298 -26.29 -2.27 -30.81
N PHE A 299 -25.88 -1.68 -31.94
CA PHE A 299 -25.36 -0.31 -31.95
C PHE A 299 -26.38 0.71 -31.43
N ARG A 300 -27.67 0.56 -31.78
CA ARG A 300 -28.73 1.42 -31.24
C ARG A 300 -28.89 1.25 -29.73
N ARG A 301 -28.72 0.04 -29.18
CA ARG A 301 -28.69 -0.17 -27.72
C ARG A 301 -27.50 0.52 -27.07
N ALA A 302 -26.32 0.46 -27.68
CA ALA A 302 -25.16 1.22 -27.23
C ALA A 302 -25.45 2.74 -27.21
N LEU A 303 -26.02 3.28 -28.29
CA LEU A 303 -26.40 4.70 -28.39
C LEU A 303 -27.51 5.13 -27.41
N LYS A 304 -28.36 4.22 -26.92
CA LYS A 304 -29.30 4.57 -25.84
C LYS A 304 -28.57 4.94 -24.54
N ILE A 305 -27.39 4.38 -24.33
CA ILE A 305 -26.56 4.61 -23.14
C ILE A 305 -25.56 5.76 -23.41
N THR A 306 -24.97 5.80 -24.60
CA THR A 306 -24.03 6.83 -25.05
C THR A 306 -24.52 7.51 -26.35
N PRO A 307 -25.45 8.50 -26.26
CA PRO A 307 -26.17 9.05 -27.42
C PRO A 307 -25.32 9.72 -28.49
N ASP A 308 -24.14 10.23 -28.11
CA ASP A 308 -23.30 11.07 -28.96
C ASP A 308 -21.98 10.41 -29.37
N ASP A 309 -21.94 9.07 -29.47
CA ASP A 309 -20.76 8.35 -29.96
C ASP A 309 -20.72 8.34 -31.50
N SER A 310 -19.86 9.19 -32.09
CA SER A 310 -19.72 9.29 -33.55
C SER A 310 -19.23 8.00 -34.19
N GLY A 311 -18.40 7.21 -33.50
CA GLY A 311 -17.86 5.95 -34.00
C GLY A 311 -18.95 4.89 -34.15
N ILE A 312 -19.84 4.79 -33.16
CA ILE A 312 -21.00 3.87 -33.22
C ILE A 312 -21.97 4.29 -34.34
N ILE A 313 -22.20 5.60 -34.52
CA ILE A 313 -23.05 6.10 -35.60
C ILE A 313 -22.45 5.80 -36.98
N CYS A 314 -21.13 5.91 -37.14
CA CYS A 314 -20.42 5.49 -38.34
C CYS A 314 -20.59 3.99 -38.61
N ASN A 315 -20.49 3.15 -37.59
CA ASN A 315 -20.69 1.71 -37.75
C ASN A 315 -22.12 1.38 -38.20
N ILE A 316 -23.14 2.08 -37.68
CA ILE A 316 -24.53 1.98 -38.17
C ILE A 316 -24.62 2.38 -39.64
N ALA A 317 -23.96 3.47 -40.03
CA ALA A 317 -23.97 3.95 -41.42
C ALA A 317 -23.35 2.92 -42.38
N VAL A 318 -22.22 2.31 -41.99
CA VAL A 318 -21.57 1.23 -42.75
C VAL A 318 -22.50 0.02 -42.87
N CYS A 319 -23.23 -0.36 -41.80
CA CYS A 319 -24.20 -1.44 -41.87
C CYS A 319 -25.34 -1.14 -42.87
N HIS A 320 -25.88 0.08 -42.86
CA HIS A 320 -26.90 0.51 -43.84
C HIS A 320 -26.38 0.46 -45.28
N LEU A 321 -25.12 0.83 -45.54
CA LEU A 321 -24.51 0.68 -46.87
C LEU A 321 -24.48 -0.77 -47.32
N ASN A 322 -24.08 -1.70 -46.44
CA ASN A 322 -24.02 -3.12 -46.78
C ASN A 322 -25.42 -3.74 -46.99
N LEU A 323 -26.47 -3.14 -46.42
CA LEU A 323 -27.86 -3.49 -46.69
C LEU A 323 -28.43 -2.85 -47.96
N GLY A 324 -27.68 -1.96 -48.63
CA GLY A 324 -28.15 -1.20 -49.81
C GLY A 324 -29.01 0.02 -49.47
N GLU A 325 -29.11 0.40 -48.20
CA GLU A 325 -29.95 1.50 -47.71
C GLU A 325 -29.20 2.83 -47.74
N ILE A 326 -28.87 3.29 -48.95
CA ILE A 326 -27.96 4.43 -49.19
C ILE A 326 -28.41 5.72 -48.49
N GLU A 327 -29.70 6.04 -48.50
CA GLU A 327 -30.22 7.28 -47.89
C GLU A 327 -30.15 7.27 -46.35
N GLU A 328 -30.29 6.11 -45.71
CA GLU A 328 -30.10 5.98 -44.26
C GLU A 328 -28.62 6.11 -43.89
N ALA A 329 -27.73 5.50 -44.68
CA ALA A 329 -26.29 5.65 -44.51
C ALA A 329 -25.84 7.11 -44.65
N LYS A 330 -26.31 7.83 -45.68
CA LYS A 330 -26.05 9.27 -45.88
C LYS A 330 -26.47 10.09 -44.66
N ARG A 331 -27.65 9.81 -44.10
CA ARG A 331 -28.14 10.48 -42.87
C ARG A 331 -27.26 10.17 -41.66
N ALA A 332 -26.87 8.92 -41.45
CA ALA A 332 -26.06 8.51 -40.32
C ALA A 332 -24.64 9.12 -40.39
N PHE A 333 -23.95 9.08 -41.54
CA PHE A 333 -22.65 9.76 -41.68
C PHE A 333 -22.75 11.29 -41.51
N SER A 334 -23.84 11.91 -42.00
CA SER A 334 -24.09 13.35 -41.78
C SER A 334 -24.27 13.68 -40.30
N LEU A 335 -24.91 12.79 -39.53
CA LEU A 335 -25.04 12.93 -38.10
C LEU A 335 -23.69 12.76 -37.38
N ALA A 336 -22.91 11.72 -37.74
CA ALA A 336 -21.60 11.47 -37.16
C ALA A 336 -20.64 12.65 -37.35
N THR A 337 -20.59 13.24 -38.56
CA THR A 337 -19.77 14.43 -38.84
C THR A 337 -20.25 15.68 -38.12
N ARG A 338 -21.55 15.80 -37.82
CA ARG A 338 -22.06 16.91 -37.00
C ARG A 338 -21.67 16.77 -35.53
N ILE A 339 -21.69 15.55 -35.01
CA ILE A 339 -21.30 15.24 -33.62
C ILE A 339 -19.79 15.38 -33.45
N ASN A 340 -19.01 14.80 -34.37
CA ASN A 340 -17.56 14.92 -34.41
C ASN A 340 -17.11 15.46 -35.77
N PRO A 341 -16.93 16.79 -35.89
CA PRO A 341 -16.44 17.42 -37.12
C PRO A 341 -15.01 17.03 -37.51
N LYS A 342 -14.28 16.29 -36.69
CA LYS A 342 -12.92 15.79 -36.98
C LYS A 342 -12.89 14.32 -37.40
N ASP A 343 -14.05 13.66 -37.48
CA ASP A 343 -14.14 12.28 -37.94
C ASP A 343 -13.88 12.19 -39.45
N GLU A 344 -12.64 11.86 -39.83
CA GLU A 344 -12.19 11.78 -41.22
C GLU A 344 -12.89 10.65 -41.98
N ILE A 345 -13.16 9.52 -41.31
CA ILE A 345 -13.83 8.35 -41.89
C ILE A 345 -15.25 8.73 -42.31
N ALA A 346 -15.99 9.39 -41.41
CA ALA A 346 -17.35 9.83 -41.71
C ALA A 346 -17.41 10.81 -42.90
N LYS A 347 -16.42 11.71 -43.01
CA LYS A 347 -16.33 12.65 -44.14
C LYS A 347 -16.02 11.96 -45.45
N GLU A 348 -15.06 11.05 -45.47
CA GLU A 348 -14.67 10.31 -46.67
C GLU A 348 -15.86 9.52 -47.25
N TRP A 349 -16.64 8.86 -46.38
CA TRP A 349 -17.85 8.16 -46.81
C TRP A 349 -18.92 9.10 -47.36
N LEU A 350 -19.12 10.29 -46.78
CA LEU A 350 -20.07 11.27 -47.33
C LEU A 350 -19.65 11.79 -48.71
N GLU A 351 -18.36 11.96 -48.95
CA GLU A 351 -17.86 12.37 -50.26
C GLU A 351 -18.13 11.28 -51.30
N LYS A 352 -17.77 10.03 -51.01
CA LYS A 352 -18.06 8.87 -51.88
C LYS A 352 -19.54 8.74 -52.21
N LEU A 353 -20.41 8.96 -51.22
CA LEU A 353 -21.87 8.84 -51.40
C LEU A 353 -22.50 10.02 -52.16
N LYS A 354 -21.79 11.14 -52.38
CA LYS A 354 -22.27 12.22 -53.26
C LYS A 354 -22.08 11.90 -54.75
N GLU A 355 -21.18 10.97 -55.06
CA GLU A 355 -20.85 10.56 -56.43
C GLU A 355 -21.74 9.40 -56.92
N VAL A 356 -22.57 8.84 -56.04
CA VAL A 356 -23.56 7.77 -56.27
C VAL A 356 -24.97 8.33 -56.14
#